data_AF-A0A926ANB7-F1
#
_entry.id   AF-A0A926ANB7-F1
#
_cell.length_a   1.000
_cell.length_b   1.000
_cell.length_c   1.000
_cell.angle_alpha   90.00
_cell.angle_beta   90.00
_cell.angle_gamma   90.00
#
_symmetry.space_group_name_H-M   'P 1'
#
loop_
_entity.id
_entity.type
_entity.pdbx_description
1 polymer ?
#
loop_
_entity_poly.entity_id
_entity_poly.type
_entity_poly.pdbx_seq_one_letter_code
_entity_poly.pdbx_strand_id
1 'polypeptide(L)' 'NYGIAVRTGHHCTQPLMNRLGLLGTSRASFAMYNTREEIDFMVESLKKVVKILR' A
#
# COMPACT_ATOMS: atom_id res chain seq x y z
N ASN A 1 9.48 -8.95 -9.55
CA ASN A 1 8.88 -7.68 -9.11
C ASN A 1 7.49 -7.60 -9.75
N TYR A 2 6.40 -7.43 -8.97
CA TYR A 2 5.01 -7.55 -9.48
C TYR A 2 4.50 -6.34 -10.27
N GLY A 3 5.29 -5.26 -10.41
CA GLY A 3 4.92 -4.06 -11.18
C GLY A 3 3.96 -3.10 -10.47
N ILE A 4 3.70 -3.28 -9.17
CA ILE A 4 2.76 -2.46 -8.39
C ILE A 4 3.53 -1.34 -7.68
N ALA A 5 3.17 -0.09 -7.96
CA ALA A 5 3.75 1.08 -7.29
C ALA A 5 2.91 1.50 -6.07
N VAL A 6 3.57 1.61 -4.91
CA VAL A 6 2.98 2.13 -3.66
C VAL A 6 3.96 3.07 -2.98
N ARG A 7 3.47 3.88 -2.03
CA ARG A 7 4.34 4.71 -1.17
C ARG A 7 4.38 4.15 0.25
N THR A 8 5.56 4.12 0.85
CA THR A 8 5.75 3.77 2.26
C THR A 8 6.27 4.96 3.06
N GLY A 9 6.03 4.93 4.38
CA GLY A 9 6.54 5.91 5.34
C GLY A 9 5.44 6.76 5.98
N HIS A 10 5.80 7.98 6.40
CA HIS A 10 4.88 8.87 7.13
C HIS A 10 3.94 9.67 6.22
N HIS A 11 4.14 9.64 4.90
CA HIS A 11 3.37 10.39 3.89
C HIS A 11 3.30 11.91 4.16
N CYS A 12 4.37 12.48 4.72
CA CYS A 12 4.42 13.87 5.18
C CYS A 12 3.35 14.22 6.24
N THR A 13 2.88 13.22 6.99
CA THR A 13 1.83 13.34 8.02
C THR A 13 2.29 12.80 9.39
N GLN A 14 3.53 13.12 9.80
CA GLN A 14 4.11 12.63 11.07
C GLN A 14 3.21 12.83 12.29
N PRO A 15 2.52 13.97 12.49
CA PRO A 15 1.66 14.14 13.67
C PRO A 15 0.52 13.12 13.75
N LEU A 16 -0.06 12.76 12.59
CA LEU A 16 -1.10 11.74 12.52
C LEU A 16 -0.54 10.35 12.85
N MET A 17 0.64 10.02 12.30
CA MET A 17 1.31 8.75 12.58
C MET A 17 1.62 8.59 14.07
N ASN A 18 2.10 9.67 14.71
CA ASN A 18 2.35 9.70 16.15
C ASN A 18 1.05 9.51 16.95
N ARG A 19 -0.04 10.17 16.56
CA ARG A 19 -1.36 10.01 17.22
C ARG A 19 -1.89 8.57 17.10
N LEU A 20 -1.61 7.89 16.00
CA LEU A 20 -2.01 6.49 15.77
C LEU A 20 -1.02 5.47 16.35
N GLY A 21 0.13 5.92 16.89
CA GLY A 21 1.17 5.03 17.40
C GLY A 21 1.87 4.20 16.32
N LEU A 22 1.92 4.69 15.08
CA LEU A 22 2.51 3.98 13.93
C LEU A 22 3.80 4.66 13.48
N LEU A 23 4.80 3.86 13.06
CA LEU A 23 6.03 4.36 12.42
C LEU A 23 5.82 4.78 10.95
N GLY A 24 4.64 4.52 10.38
CA GLY A 24 4.35 4.74 8.97
C GLY A 24 3.51 3.60 8.40
N THR A 25 3.02 3.80 7.18
CA THR A 25 2.15 2.83 6.51
C THR A 25 2.56 2.66 5.05
N SER A 26 2.13 1.56 4.43
CA SER A 26 2.07 1.46 2.98
C SER A 26 0.74 2.04 2.49
N ARG A 27 0.77 2.83 1.41
CA ARG A 27 -0.42 3.48 0.85
C ARG A 27 -0.50 3.22 -0.65
N ALA A 28 -1.60 2.59 -1.06
CA ALA A 28 -2.07 2.59 -2.44
C ALA A 28 -3.08 3.74 -2.61
N SER A 29 -2.91 4.55 -3.65
CA SER A 29 -3.78 5.70 -3.95
C SER A 29 -4.26 5.60 -5.39
N PHE A 30 -5.58 5.67 -5.59
CA PHE A 30 -6.21 5.52 -6.90
C PHE A 30 -6.56 6.88 -7.52
N ALA A 31 -6.65 6.90 -8.85
CA ALA A 31 -7.07 8.02 -9.68
C ALA A 31 -8.11 7.54 -10.72
N MET A 32 -8.62 8.47 -11.53
CA MET A 32 -9.65 8.20 -12.53
C MET A 32 -9.26 7.13 -13.56
N TYR A 33 -7.96 6.99 -13.84
CA TYR A 33 -7.43 6.06 -14.83
C TYR A 33 -7.15 4.66 -14.27
N ASN A 34 -7.36 4.43 -12.98
CA ASN A 34 -7.23 3.08 -12.44
C ASN A 34 -8.45 2.22 -12.75
N THR A 35 -8.22 0.91 -12.90
CA THR A 35 -9.30 -0.05 -13.17
C THR A 35 -9.52 -1.01 -12.01
N ARG A 36 -10.66 -1.71 -12.00
CA ARG A 36 -10.94 -2.72 -10.97
C ARG A 36 -10.00 -3.92 -11.09
N GLU A 37 -9.64 -4.28 -12.31
CA GLU A 37 -8.72 -5.38 -12.60
C GLU A 37 -7.32 -5.10 -12.03
N GLU A 38 -6.86 -3.84 -12.07
CA GLU A 38 -5.61 -3.42 -11.41
C GLU A 38 -5.68 -3.59 -9.89
N ILE A 39 -6.83 -3.28 -9.28
CA ILE A 39 -7.07 -3.44 -7.83
C ILE A 39 -7.06 -4.93 -7.47
N ASP A 40 -7.76 -5.76 -8.23
CA ASP A 40 -7.81 -7.21 -8.00
C ASP A 40 -6.42 -7.83 -8.12
N PHE A 41 -5.66 -7.45 -9.15
CA PHE A 41 -4.28 -7.87 -9.33
C PHE A 41 -3.37 -7.44 -8.16
N MET A 42 -3.56 -6.21 -7.67
CA MET A 42 -2.83 -5.71 -6.49
C MET A 42 -3.13 -6.55 -5.25
N VAL A 43 -4.41 -6.83 -4.98
CA VAL A 43 -4.84 -7.61 -3.81
C VAL A 43 -4.30 -9.05 -3.86
N GLU A 44 -4.40 -9.72 -5.01
CA GLU A 44 -3.87 -11.07 -5.18
C GLU A 44 -2.35 -11.12 -5.04
N SER A 45 -1.64 -10.13 -5.57
CA SER A 45 -0.20 -10.01 -5.41
C SER A 45 0.19 -9.76 -3.95
N LEU A 46 -0.56 -8.93 -3.22
CA LEU A 46 -0.32 -8.69 -1.79
C LEU A 46 -0.49 -9.97 -0.96
N LYS A 47 -1.54 -10.76 -1.23
CA LYS A 47 -1.74 -12.06 -0.57
C LYS A 47 -0.54 -13.01 -0.78
N LYS A 48 0.06 -13.01 -1.99
CA LYS A 48 1.28 -13.79 -2.27
C LYS A 48 2.46 -13.29 -1.46
N VAL A 49 2.67 -11.97 -1.42
CA VAL A 49 3.77 -11.35 -0.63
C VAL A 49 3.64 -11.67 0.86
N VAL A 50 2.43 -11.61 1.43
CA VAL A 50 2.18 -11.94 2.83
C VAL A 50 2.57 -13.39 3.15
N LYS A 51 2.36 -14.34 2.22
CA LYS A 51 2.77 -15.74 2.39
C LYS A 51 4.29 -15.95 2.32
N ILE A 52 5.02 -15.02 1.71
CA ILE A 52 6.50 -15.08 1.62
C ILE A 52 7.15 -14.50 2.88
N LEU A 53 6.52 -13.47 3.47
CA LEU A 53 7.06 -12.74 4.62
C LEU A 53 6.60 -13.27 6.00
N ARG A 54 5.61 -14.17 6.01
CA ARG A 54 5.19 -14.91 7.20
C ARG A 54 5.89 -16.25 7.23
#